data_AF-A0A5M6DIX1-F1
#
_entry.id   AF-A0A5M6DIX1-F1
#
_cell.length_a   1.000
_cell.length_b   1.000
_cell.length_c   1.000
_cell.angle_alpha   90.00
_cell.angle_beta   90.00
_cell.angle_gamma   90.00
#
_symmetry.space_group_name_H-M   'P 1'
#
loop_
_entity.id
_entity.type
_entity.pdbx_description
1 polymer ?
#
loop_
_entity_poly.entity_id
_entity_poly.type
_entity_poly.pdbx_seq_one_letter_code
_entity_poly.pdbx_strand_id
1 'polypeptide(L)' 'MNVLYIALPIAIAMGATALFACIRCIRSGQFDDLETPAVRMLLDDEDSVRRD' A
#
# COMPACT_ATOMS: atom_id res chain seq x y z
N MET A 1 -16.72 -35.64 -8.59
CA MET A 1 -16.59 -34.85 -7.35
C MET A 1 -15.12 -34.85 -6.89
N ASN A 2 -14.23 -34.17 -7.62
CA ASN A 2 -12.79 -34.14 -7.34
C ASN A 2 -12.19 -32.73 -7.45
N VAL A 3 -12.83 -31.84 -8.22
CA VAL A 3 -12.40 -30.45 -8.42
C VAL A 3 -12.32 -29.66 -7.12
N LEU A 4 -13.18 -29.97 -6.14
CA LEU A 4 -13.19 -29.27 -4.85
C LEU A 4 -11.88 -29.45 -4.07
N TYR A 5 -11.21 -30.59 -4.20
CA TYR A 5 -9.93 -30.83 -3.54
C TYR A 5 -8.79 -29.95 -4.08
N ILE A 6 -8.96 -29.40 -5.29
CA ILE A 6 -7.99 -28.50 -5.93
C ILE A 6 -8.46 -27.04 -5.78
N ALA A 7 -9.73 -26.77 -6.05
CA ALA A 7 -10.29 -25.43 -6.01
C ALA A 7 -10.28 -24.83 -4.60
N LEU A 8 -10.56 -25.62 -3.56
CA LEU A 8 -10.60 -25.15 -2.17
C LEU A 8 -9.23 -24.64 -1.67
N PRO A 9 -8.13 -25.41 -1.75
CA PRO A 9 -6.83 -24.92 -1.30
C PRO A 9 -6.35 -23.72 -2.12
N ILE A 10 -6.63 -23.68 -3.43
CA ILE A 10 -6.30 -22.52 -4.28
C ILE A 10 -7.05 -21.27 -3.79
N ALA A 11 -8.36 -21.38 -3.53
CA ALA A 11 -9.14 -20.25 -3.04
C ALA A 11 -8.63 -19.73 -1.69
N ILE A 12 -8.30 -20.65 -0.76
CA ILE A 12 -7.72 -20.29 0.54
C ILE A 12 -6.35 -19.63 0.35
N ALA A 13 -5.49 -20.18 -0.51
CA ALA A 13 -4.16 -19.61 -0.78
C ALA A 13 -4.27 -18.21 -1.40
N MET A 14 -5.19 -17.99 -2.33
CA MET A 14 -5.45 -16.68 -2.92
C MET A 14 -5.93 -15.68 -1.87
N GLY A 15 -6.89 -16.07 -1.02
CA GLY A 15 -7.39 -15.22 0.06
C GLY A 15 -6.31 -14.87 1.09
N ALA A 16 -5.52 -15.86 1.52
CA ALA A 16 -4.41 -15.66 2.44
C ALA A 16 -3.33 -14.73 1.85
N THR A 17 -3.00 -14.92 0.56
CA THR A 17 -2.00 -14.08 -0.13
C THR A 17 -2.48 -12.63 -0.24
N ALA A 18 -3.75 -12.42 -0.61
CA ALA A 18 -4.34 -11.09 -0.68
C ALA A 18 -4.36 -10.40 0.68
N LEU A 19 -4.77 -11.11 1.74
CA LEU A 19 -4.77 -10.59 3.10
C LEU A 19 -3.36 -10.24 3.57
N PHE A 20 -2.38 -11.13 3.34
CA PHE A 20 -0.98 -10.90 3.70
C PHE A 20 -0.41 -9.68 2.98
N ALA A 21 -0.67 -9.53 1.68
CA ALA A 21 -0.23 -8.38 0.90
C ALA A 21 -0.84 -7.07 1.41
N CYS A 22 -2.14 -7.08 1.75
CA CYS A 22 -2.84 -5.94 2.34
C CYS A 22 -2.21 -5.53 3.68
N ILE A 23 -2.04 -6.47 4.61
CA ILE A 23 -1.41 -6.21 5.92
C ILE A 23 0.02 -5.68 5.73
N ARG A 24 0.78 -6.24 4.79
CA ARG A 24 2.14 -5.78 4.49
C ARG A 24 2.16 -4.33 3.98
N CYS A 25 1.23 -3.94 3.11
CA CYS A 25 1.14 -2.56 2.61
C CYS A 25 0.86 -1.56 3.74
N ILE A 26 -0.10 -1.89 4.61
CA ILE A 26 -0.44 -1.07 5.78
C ILE A 26 0.77 -0.94 6.70
N ARG A 27 1.45 -2.06 7.02
CA ARG A 27 2.63 -2.05 7.88
C ARG A 27 3.84 -1.34 7.27
N SER A 28 3.93 -1.26 5.94
CA SER A 28 5.00 -0.54 5.26
C SER A 28 4.78 0.97 5.18
N GLY A 29 3.67 1.48 5.70
CA GLY A 29 3.34 2.91 5.65
C GLY A 29 3.06 3.41 4.23
N GLN A 30 2.68 2.52 3.29
CA GLN A 30 2.46 2.93 1.89
C GLN A 30 1.29 3.91 1.75
N PHE A 31 0.38 3.94 2.72
CA PHE A 31 -0.78 4.82 2.77
C PHE A 31 -0.57 6.01 3.72
N ASP A 32 0.62 6.17 4.31
CA ASP A 32 0.91 7.26 5.25
C ASP A 32 1.22 8.57 4.51
N ASP A 33 1.46 8.52 3.19
CA ASP A 33 1.63 9.70 2.35
C ASP A 33 0.26 10.32 2.00
N LEU A 34 -0.23 11.16 2.91
CA LEU A 34 -1.47 11.93 2.74
C LEU A 34 -1.24 13.25 1.98
N GLU A 35 0.02 13.63 1.79
CA GLU A 35 0.43 14.84 1.09
C GLU A 35 0.44 14.57 -0.42
N THR A 36 -0.35 15.32 -1.19
CA THR A 36 -0.37 15.13 -2.65
C THR A 36 0.94 15.63 -3.26
N PRO A 37 1.62 14.85 -4.12
CA PRO A 37 2.92 15.24 -4.68
C PRO A 37 2.92 16.59 -5.43
N ALA A 38 1.76 17.02 -5.96
CA ALA A 38 1.59 18.31 -6.61
C ALA A 38 1.73 19.51 -5.64
N VAL A 39 1.32 19.36 -4.38
CA VAL A 39 1.40 20.43 -3.37
C VAL A 39 2.82 20.54 -2.82
N ARG A 40 3.51 19.40 -2.65
CA ARG A 40 4.89 19.35 -2.18
C ARG A 40 5.83 20.20 -3.06
N MET A 41 5.69 20.08 -4.38
CA MET A 41 6.46 20.90 -5.34
C MET A 41 6.22 22.42 -5.21
N LEU A 42 5.03 22.85 -4.76
CA LEU A 42 4.68 24.26 -4.62
C LEU A 42 5.19 24.86 -3.29
N LEU A 43 5.36 24.04 -2.25
CA LEU A 43 5.77 24.46 -0.90
C LEU A 43 7.26 24.26 -0.63
N ASP A 44 7.95 23.39 -1.39
CA ASP A 44 9.39 23.12 -1.23
C ASP A 44 10.26 24.40 -1.40
N ASP A 45 9.79 25.39 -2.16
CA ASP A 45 10.50 26.65 -2.37
C ASP A 45 10.35 27.63 -1.17
N GLU A 46 9.26 27.60 -0.40
CA GLU A 46 9.00 28.57 0.69
C GLU A 46 9.91 28.35 1.92
N ASP A 47 10.23 27.10 2.25
CA ASP A 47 11.05 26.78 3.43
C ASP A 47 12.53 27.14 3.25
N SER A 48 12.99 27.30 2.01
CA SER A 48 14.37 27.69 1.68
C SER A 48 14.65 29.18 1.89
N VAL A 49 13.61 30.03 1.92
CA VAL A 49 13.74 31.51 1.93
C VAL A 49 13.83 32.10 3.35
N ARG A 50 13.49 31.32 4.39
CA ARG A 50 13.46 31.80 5.80
C ARG A 50 14.73 31.46 6.60
N ARG A 51 15.76 30.87 5.98
CA ARG A 51 17.03 30.57 6.64
C ARG A 51 18.16 31.44 6.11
N ASP A 52 17.91 32.75 6.07
CA ASP A 52 18.86 33.80 5.74
C ASP A 52 18.72 34.92 6.79
#